data_AF-A0A446BKI2-F1
#
_entry.id   AF-A0A446BKI2-F1
#
_cell.length_a   1.000
_cell.length_b   1.000
_cell.length_c   1.000
_cell.angle_alpha   90.00
_cell.angle_beta   90.00
_cell.angle_gamma   90.00
#
_symmetry.space_group_name_H-M   'P 1'
#
loop_
_entity.id
_entity.type
_entity.pdbx_description
1 polymer ?
#
loop_
_entity_poly.entity_id
_entity_poly.type
_entity_poly.pdbx_seq_one_letter_code
_entity_poly.pdbx_strand_id
1 'polypeptide(L)'
;MLGRVKSHSDPARAAAAGNTPQLLQAPSRRWQLSVQRLSLALLVLQNSVLVMVMHHSRNSPTGTQPRYLASTAILLVEIIKLLASFFLAVLDTCAPHPSASASTVITHLYRSIFDSNSWKLIVPAALYTLQNSLVYTAISNLDPVTFQVTYQLKILTTVFFSIILLGRPVSLRQWLSLILLTFGVALVQISGPTTSEDWRERLSSLMRGGTIATSSAFRGLMAVAAASVTSGLTCVYIEKLVKDSMASVSLWIRNVQLSFFSLFPALFIGVLWQDGAAIARDGFFSGYNPVVWTTIALQALGGLIVAVCIAYADNVAKNFAASLSIVVSYAATAVVYRTPMTLHATIGAAVVLLAMYLFNGRPRVPLLPVLPMTRSHYA
;
A
#
# COMPACT_ATOMS: atom_id res chain seq x y z
N MET A 1 41.54 -60.20 11.69
CA MET A 1 41.18 -59.99 13.10
C MET A 1 41.30 -58.51 13.43
N LEU A 2 40.21 -57.91 13.91
CA LEU A 2 40.11 -56.71 14.77
C LEU A 2 40.67 -55.38 14.21
N GLY A 3 39.98 -54.25 14.21
CA GLY A 3 38.69 -53.86 14.78
C GLY A 3 38.60 -52.33 14.68
N ARG A 4 37.56 -51.83 14.01
CA ARG A 4 37.32 -50.41 13.69
C ARG A 4 36.84 -49.69 14.96
N VAL A 5 37.64 -48.79 15.52
CA VAL A 5 37.24 -47.96 16.68
C VAL A 5 36.27 -46.89 16.20
N LYS A 6 34.97 -47.13 16.40
CA LYS A 6 33.92 -46.10 16.35
C LYS A 6 33.97 -45.32 17.67
N SER A 7 34.48 -44.10 17.61
CA SER A 7 34.29 -43.09 18.66
C SER A 7 32.80 -42.68 18.67
N HIS A 8 32.00 -43.33 19.52
CA HIS A 8 30.68 -42.83 19.89
C HIS A 8 30.88 -41.62 20.81
N SER A 9 30.78 -40.41 20.25
CA SER A 9 30.59 -39.20 21.05
C SER A 9 29.15 -39.23 21.59
N ASP A 10 29.02 -39.51 22.88
CA ASP A 10 27.75 -39.52 23.62
C ASP A 10 27.06 -38.14 23.53
N PRO A 11 25.87 -38.03 22.91
CA PRO A 11 25.13 -36.76 22.85
C PRO A 11 24.67 -36.27 24.23
N ALA A 12 24.72 -37.13 25.26
CA ALA A 12 24.38 -36.80 26.63
C ALA A 12 25.43 -35.90 27.33
N ARG A 13 26.70 -35.91 26.91
CA ARG A 13 27.76 -35.07 27.51
C ARG A 13 27.82 -33.65 26.95
N ALA A 14 27.28 -33.41 25.75
CA ALA A 14 27.15 -32.05 25.20
C ALA A 14 26.04 -31.24 25.89
N ALA A 15 25.09 -31.90 26.56
CA ALA A 15 24.01 -31.25 27.31
C ALA A 15 24.46 -30.70 28.69
N ALA A 16 25.66 -31.05 29.16
CA ALA A 16 26.19 -30.62 30.46
C ALA A 16 27.08 -29.35 30.37
N ALA A 17 27.40 -28.88 29.16
CA ALA A 17 28.01 -27.57 28.97
C ALA A 17 26.87 -26.55 28.86
N GLY A 18 26.73 -25.70 29.88
CA GLY A 18 25.64 -24.72 30.06
C GLY A 18 25.53 -23.59 29.02
N ASN A 19 25.81 -23.86 27.75
CA ASN A 19 25.57 -22.96 26.62
C ASN A 19 24.43 -23.50 25.76
N THR A 20 23.24 -23.64 26.34
CA THR A 20 22.01 -23.63 25.54
C THR A 20 21.87 -22.22 24.99
N PRO A 21 21.96 -21.97 23.66
CA PRO A 21 21.67 -20.65 23.13
C PRO A 21 20.26 -20.30 23.57
N GLN A 22 20.12 -19.24 24.37
CA GLN A 22 18.82 -18.77 24.84
C GLN A 22 17.95 -18.56 23.61
N LEU A 23 17.01 -19.49 23.41
CA LEU A 23 16.03 -19.35 22.37
C LEU A 23 15.05 -18.25 22.83
N LEU A 24 15.43 -16.97 22.67
CA LEU A 24 14.61 -15.74 22.80
C LEU A 24 13.15 -15.96 22.35
N GLN A 25 12.27 -16.37 23.26
CA GLN A 25 10.96 -16.97 22.99
C GLN A 25 10.23 -16.34 21.80
N ALA A 26 9.72 -17.18 20.89
CA ALA A 26 8.85 -16.69 19.82
C ALA A 26 7.70 -15.87 20.43
N PRO A 27 7.33 -14.72 19.86
CA PRO A 27 6.38 -13.81 20.46
C PRO A 27 5.06 -14.54 20.70
N SER A 28 4.47 -14.32 21.87
CA SER A 28 3.26 -15.03 22.27
C SER A 28 2.15 -14.86 21.23
N ARG A 29 1.38 -15.93 20.99
CA ARG A 29 0.24 -15.91 20.06
C ARG A 29 -0.74 -14.77 20.38
N ARG A 30 -0.88 -14.42 21.66
CA ARG A 30 -1.69 -13.27 22.11
C ARG A 30 -1.15 -11.94 21.59
N TRP A 31 0.16 -11.72 21.68
CA TRP A 31 0.79 -10.50 21.16
C TRP A 31 0.60 -10.37 19.64
N GLN A 32 0.83 -11.45 18.88
CA GLN A 32 0.64 -11.45 17.42
C GLN A 32 -0.81 -11.10 17.04
N LEU A 33 -1.79 -11.69 17.72
CA LEU A 33 -3.21 -11.39 17.51
C LEU A 33 -3.55 -9.92 17.86
N SER A 34 -2.96 -9.38 18.92
CA SER A 34 -3.14 -7.97 19.29
C SER A 34 -2.57 -7.02 18.23
N VAL A 35 -1.35 -7.28 17.75
CA VAL A 35 -0.72 -6.49 16.66
C VAL A 35 -1.54 -6.58 15.38
N GLN A 36 -2.02 -7.77 15.03
CA GLN A 36 -2.89 -7.97 13.86
C GLN A 36 -4.16 -7.10 13.97
N ARG A 37 -4.91 -7.20 15.08
CA ARG A 37 -6.15 -6.43 15.28
C ARG A 37 -5.90 -4.93 15.27
N LEU A 38 -4.86 -4.48 15.97
CA LEU A 38 -4.51 -3.06 16.03
C LEU A 38 -4.11 -2.53 14.66
N SER A 39 -3.27 -3.26 13.91
CA SER A 39 -2.84 -2.85 12.56
C SER A 39 -4.01 -2.75 11.58
N LEU A 40 -4.98 -3.67 11.64
CA LEU A 40 -6.18 -3.64 10.81
C LEU A 40 -7.13 -2.50 11.19
N ALA A 41 -7.33 -2.24 12.48
CA ALA A 41 -8.12 -1.11 12.94
C ALA A 41 -7.49 0.23 12.52
N LEU A 42 -6.17 0.36 12.70
CA LEU A 42 -5.41 1.52 12.22
C LEU A 42 -5.48 1.65 10.71
N LEU A 43 -5.43 0.55 9.95
CA LEU A 43 -5.57 0.57 8.49
C LEU A 43 -6.94 1.08 8.03
N VAL A 44 -8.02 0.69 8.72
CA VAL A 44 -9.39 1.19 8.43
C VAL A 44 -9.48 2.70 8.67
N LEU A 45 -9.03 3.14 9.84
CA LEU A 45 -9.06 4.54 10.23
C LEU A 45 -8.18 5.38 9.31
N GLN A 46 -6.93 4.95 9.11
CA GLN A 46 -5.96 5.65 8.26
C GLN A 46 -6.48 5.77 6.82
N ASN A 47 -7.00 4.70 6.21
CA ASN A 47 -7.49 4.77 4.83
C ASN A 47 -8.67 5.72 4.71
N SER A 48 -9.57 5.71 5.71
CA SER A 48 -10.77 6.55 5.67
C SER A 48 -10.45 8.02 5.86
N VAL A 49 -9.63 8.34 6.88
CA VAL A 49 -9.20 9.71 7.15
C VAL A 49 -8.33 10.23 6.01
N LEU A 50 -7.43 9.41 5.46
CA LEU A 50 -6.55 9.82 4.38
C LEU A 50 -7.32 10.28 3.15
N VAL A 51 -8.32 9.51 2.69
CA VAL A 51 -9.12 9.88 1.51
C VAL A 51 -9.81 11.23 1.74
N MET A 52 -10.40 11.45 2.92
CA MET A 52 -11.07 12.71 3.24
C MET A 52 -10.12 13.89 3.28
N VAL A 53 -9.04 13.76 4.07
CA VAL A 53 -8.08 14.85 4.28
C VAL A 53 -7.36 15.16 2.98
N MET A 54 -6.98 14.16 2.19
CA MET A 54 -6.33 14.36 0.89
C MET A 54 -7.29 15.02 -0.11
N HIS A 55 -8.56 14.60 -0.18
CA HIS A 55 -9.54 15.25 -1.06
C HIS A 55 -9.76 16.71 -0.62
N HIS A 56 -9.94 16.95 0.67
CA HIS A 56 -10.08 18.29 1.22
C HIS A 56 -8.84 19.16 0.94
N SER A 57 -7.64 18.60 1.13
CA SER A 57 -6.37 19.28 0.87
C SER A 57 -6.21 19.69 -0.60
N ARG A 58 -6.70 18.87 -1.54
CA ARG A 58 -6.58 19.14 -2.98
C ARG A 58 -7.66 20.06 -3.52
N ASN A 59 -8.87 19.99 -2.96
CA ASN A 59 -10.03 20.64 -3.56
C ASN A 59 -10.52 21.87 -2.80
N SER A 60 -10.02 22.14 -1.59
CA SER A 60 -10.40 23.35 -0.85
C SER A 60 -9.98 24.64 -1.58
N PRO A 61 -10.82 25.69 -1.57
CA PRO A 61 -10.48 26.98 -2.12
C PRO A 61 -9.24 27.53 -1.40
N THR A 62 -8.18 27.80 -2.15
CA THR A 62 -6.90 28.27 -1.61
C THR A 62 -6.81 29.81 -1.64
N GLY A 63 -7.92 30.50 -1.91
CA GLY A 63 -7.97 31.93 -2.12
C GLY A 63 -7.10 32.33 -3.30
N THR A 64 -6.12 33.21 -3.07
CA THR A 64 -5.15 33.69 -4.06
C THR A 64 -3.89 32.81 -4.14
N GLN A 65 -3.68 31.88 -3.22
CA GLN A 65 -2.49 31.03 -3.25
C GLN A 65 -2.63 29.89 -4.27
N PRO A 66 -1.53 29.54 -4.98
CA PRO A 66 -1.55 28.37 -5.84
C PRO A 66 -1.71 27.09 -5.01
N ARG A 67 -2.33 26.08 -5.61
CA ARG A 67 -2.42 24.74 -5.00
C ARG A 67 -1.02 24.13 -4.87
N TYR A 68 -0.77 23.42 -3.77
CA TYR A 68 0.49 22.69 -3.61
C TYR A 68 0.71 21.67 -4.72
N LEU A 69 1.98 21.39 -5.01
CA LEU A 69 2.40 20.45 -6.04
C LEU A 69 2.40 19.03 -5.48
N ALA A 70 1.80 18.09 -6.20
CA ALA A 70 1.69 16.71 -5.73
C ALA A 70 3.07 16.02 -5.66
N SER A 71 3.97 16.33 -6.60
CA SER A 71 5.33 15.78 -6.64
C SER A 71 6.13 16.08 -5.39
N THR A 72 6.06 17.31 -4.87
CA THR A 72 6.78 17.72 -3.66
C THR A 72 6.25 17.00 -2.43
N ALA A 73 4.92 16.84 -2.34
CA ALA A 73 4.29 16.08 -1.26
C ALA A 73 4.66 14.59 -1.31
N ILE A 74 4.70 13.97 -2.51
CA ILE A 74 5.12 12.58 -2.69
C ILE A 74 6.58 12.40 -2.26
N LEU A 75 7.48 13.29 -2.67
CA LEU A 75 8.88 13.26 -2.24
C LEU A 75 9.01 13.33 -0.71
N LEU A 76 8.29 14.26 -0.06
CA LEU A 76 8.29 14.38 1.41
C LEU A 76 7.73 13.13 2.10
N VAL A 77 6.69 12.50 1.55
CA VAL A 77 6.16 11.22 2.04
C VAL A 77 7.25 10.13 1.99
N GLU A 78 7.99 10.02 0.90
CA GLU A 78 9.08 9.04 0.78
C GLU A 78 10.23 9.34 1.75
N ILE A 79 10.60 10.61 1.94
CA ILE A 79 11.63 11.02 2.92
C ILE A 79 11.21 10.64 4.34
N ILE A 80 9.98 10.99 4.75
CA ILE A 80 9.49 10.70 6.10
C ILE A 80 9.41 9.18 6.31
N LYS A 81 8.92 8.42 5.32
CA LYS A 81 8.90 6.95 5.40
C LYS A 81 10.30 6.36 5.47
N LEU A 82 11.27 6.90 4.73
CA LEU A 82 12.65 6.46 4.78
C LEU A 82 13.24 6.68 6.18
N LEU A 83 13.08 7.88 6.74
CA LEU A 83 13.56 8.22 8.08
C LEU A 83 12.91 7.34 9.16
N ALA A 84 11.59 7.18 9.12
CA ALA A 84 10.85 6.35 10.06
C ALA A 84 11.24 4.86 9.94
N SER A 85 11.34 4.34 8.71
CA SER A 85 11.73 2.96 8.47
C SER A 85 13.17 2.69 8.85
N PHE A 86 14.07 3.65 8.63
CA PHE A 86 15.46 3.55 9.02
C PHE A 86 15.61 3.55 10.54
N PHE A 87 14.89 4.44 11.23
CA PHE A 87 14.83 4.44 12.69
C PHE A 87 14.33 3.09 13.24
N LEU A 88 13.23 2.57 12.68
CA LEU A 88 12.70 1.25 13.07
C LEU A 88 13.67 0.11 12.75
N ALA A 89 14.40 0.17 11.63
CA ALA A 89 15.43 -0.81 11.28
C ALA A 89 16.61 -0.79 12.27
N VAL A 90 17.03 0.38 12.72
CA VAL A 90 18.05 0.53 13.78
C VAL A 90 17.55 -0.09 15.08
N LEU A 91 16.32 0.24 15.51
CA LEU A 91 15.74 -0.32 16.74
C LEU A 91 15.62 -1.86 16.67
N ASP A 92 15.15 -2.39 15.54
CA ASP A 92 14.99 -3.83 15.30
C ASP A 92 16.35 -4.57 15.30
N THR A 93 17.41 -3.91 14.83
CA THR A 93 18.78 -4.46 14.82
C THR A 93 19.44 -4.38 16.21
N CYS A 94 19.17 -3.32 16.98
CA CYS A 94 19.76 -3.10 18.30
C CYS A 94 19.07 -3.90 19.41
N ALA A 95 17.75 -4.11 19.34
CA ALA A 95 16.98 -4.75 20.41
C ALA A 95 17.49 -6.15 20.83
N PRO A 96 17.93 -7.05 19.91
CA PRO A 96 18.50 -8.34 20.27
C PRO A 96 19.94 -8.27 20.81
N HIS A 97 20.67 -7.18 20.54
CA HIS A 97 22.10 -7.05 20.82
C HIS A 97 22.44 -5.69 21.46
N PRO A 98 22.01 -5.43 22.70
CA PRO A 98 22.20 -4.13 23.37
C PRO A 98 23.68 -3.76 23.61
N SER A 99 24.59 -4.73 23.58
CA SER A 99 26.04 -4.55 23.75
C SER A 99 26.84 -4.52 22.43
N ALA A 100 26.17 -4.57 21.27
CA ALA A 100 26.85 -4.49 19.98
C ALA A 100 27.45 -3.09 19.78
N SER A 101 28.69 -3.03 19.27
CA SER A 101 29.30 -1.78 18.87
C SER A 101 28.48 -1.09 17.77
N ALA A 102 28.39 0.24 17.83
CA ALA A 102 27.71 1.04 16.82
C ALA A 102 28.27 0.77 15.40
N SER A 103 29.57 0.51 15.27
CA SER A 103 30.20 0.17 13.99
C SER A 103 29.67 -1.14 13.40
N THR A 104 29.41 -2.14 14.25
CA THR A 104 28.85 -3.44 13.83
C THR A 104 27.41 -3.28 13.34
N VAL A 105 26.59 -2.51 14.06
CA VAL A 105 25.20 -2.22 13.68
C VAL A 105 25.14 -1.47 12.35
N ILE A 106 25.96 -0.43 12.20
CA ILE A 106 26.03 0.35 10.95
C ILE A 106 26.50 -0.51 9.78
N THR A 107 27.54 -1.33 9.97
CA THR A 107 28.05 -2.22 8.93
C THR A 107 27.01 -3.25 8.51
N HIS A 108 26.26 -3.81 9.47
CA HIS A 108 25.17 -4.72 9.19
C HIS A 108 24.05 -4.04 8.38
N LEU A 109 23.56 -2.89 8.84
CA LEU A 109 22.52 -2.12 8.14
C LEU A 109 22.95 -1.76 6.73
N TYR A 110 24.18 -1.26 6.55
CA TYR A 110 24.70 -0.92 5.22
C TYR A 110 24.70 -2.14 4.29
N ARG A 111 25.22 -3.29 4.74
CA ARG A 111 25.26 -4.52 3.94
C ARG A 111 23.86 -5.06 3.65
N SER A 112 22.93 -4.97 4.61
CA SER A 112 21.57 -5.44 4.41
C SER A 112 20.76 -4.52 3.49
N ILE A 113 20.95 -3.19 3.58
CA ILE A 113 20.28 -2.20 2.72
C ILE A 113 20.81 -2.30 1.28
N PHE A 114 22.12 -2.45 1.10
CA PHE A 114 22.75 -2.57 -0.21
C PHE A 114 23.10 -4.01 -0.57
N ASP A 115 22.24 -4.95 -0.17
CA ASP A 115 22.37 -6.36 -0.58
C ASP A 115 22.34 -6.48 -2.11
N SER A 116 23.01 -7.50 -2.65
CA SER A 116 23.14 -7.74 -4.09
C SER A 116 21.79 -7.84 -4.82
N ASN A 117 20.71 -8.22 -4.13
CA ASN A 117 19.37 -8.29 -4.73
C ASN A 117 18.56 -6.98 -4.64
N SER A 118 19.06 -5.95 -3.95
CA SER A 118 18.30 -4.74 -3.63
C SER A 118 17.92 -3.93 -4.87
N TRP A 119 18.72 -3.98 -5.94
CA TRP A 119 18.41 -3.27 -7.19
C TRP A 119 17.09 -3.75 -7.83
N LYS A 120 16.66 -4.99 -7.57
CA LYS A 120 15.36 -5.51 -8.05
C LYS A 120 14.18 -4.72 -7.46
N LEU A 121 14.38 -3.99 -6.37
CA LEU A 121 13.36 -3.13 -5.74
C LEU A 121 13.19 -1.78 -6.44
N ILE A 122 14.04 -1.42 -7.41
CA ILE A 122 13.92 -0.18 -8.17
C ILE A 122 12.60 -0.16 -8.96
N VAL A 123 12.25 -1.26 -9.61
CA VAL A 123 11.02 -1.38 -10.40
C VAL A 123 9.77 -1.16 -9.52
N PRO A 124 9.55 -1.90 -8.41
CA PRO A 124 8.39 -1.67 -7.56
C PRO A 124 8.40 -0.28 -6.90
N ALA A 125 9.56 0.28 -6.58
CA ALA A 125 9.67 1.65 -6.05
C ALA A 125 9.20 2.71 -7.07
N ALA A 126 9.62 2.58 -8.34
CA ALA A 126 9.16 3.46 -9.41
C ALA A 126 7.67 3.33 -9.67
N LEU A 127 7.14 2.10 -9.69
CA LEU A 127 5.71 1.87 -9.86
C LEU A 127 4.89 2.42 -8.68
N TYR A 128 5.38 2.33 -7.44
CA TYR A 128 4.71 2.97 -6.29
C TYR A 128 4.70 4.48 -6.38
N THR A 129 5.81 5.10 -6.82
CA THR A 129 5.87 6.54 -7.01
C THR A 129 4.90 7.01 -8.09
N LEU A 130 4.83 6.26 -9.20
CA LEU A 130 3.85 6.50 -10.27
C LEU A 130 2.41 6.31 -9.76
N GLN A 131 2.15 5.24 -9.02
CA GLN A 131 0.85 4.97 -8.40
C GLN A 131 0.42 6.12 -7.51
N ASN A 132 1.29 6.62 -6.63
CA ASN A 132 0.99 7.75 -5.75
C ASN A 132 0.67 9.01 -6.56
N SER A 133 1.44 9.30 -7.62
CA SER A 133 1.21 10.44 -8.52
C SER A 133 -0.15 10.37 -9.22
N LEU A 134 -0.54 9.17 -9.67
CA LEU A 134 -1.84 8.93 -10.29
C LEU A 134 -2.99 9.02 -9.27
N VAL A 135 -2.79 8.58 -8.03
CA VAL A 135 -3.79 8.75 -6.95
C VAL A 135 -4.03 10.23 -6.65
N TYR A 136 -2.97 11.05 -6.55
CA TYR A 136 -3.12 12.49 -6.39
C TYR A 136 -3.87 13.13 -7.56
N THR A 137 -3.60 12.68 -8.79
CA THR A 137 -4.32 13.15 -9.97
C THR A 137 -5.79 12.74 -9.91
N ALA A 138 -6.09 11.50 -9.53
CA ALA A 138 -7.46 11.01 -9.43
C ALA A 138 -8.27 11.77 -8.37
N ILE A 139 -7.75 11.92 -7.15
CA ILE A 139 -8.49 12.56 -6.06
C ILE A 139 -8.69 14.07 -6.25
N SER A 140 -7.84 14.70 -7.07
CA SER A 140 -8.00 16.10 -7.47
C SER A 140 -9.13 16.32 -8.48
N ASN A 141 -9.64 15.23 -9.08
CA ASN A 141 -10.58 15.27 -10.21
C ASN A 141 -11.85 14.44 -9.96
N LEU A 142 -11.89 13.62 -8.92
CA LEU A 142 -13.03 12.78 -8.53
C LEU A 142 -13.45 13.12 -7.11
N ASP A 143 -14.75 12.97 -6.83
CA ASP A 143 -15.26 12.99 -5.46
C ASP A 143 -14.74 11.78 -4.64
N PRO A 144 -14.73 11.86 -3.29
CA PRO A 144 -14.15 10.83 -2.44
C PRO A 144 -14.76 9.44 -2.64
N VAL A 145 -16.08 9.38 -2.83
CA VAL A 145 -16.83 8.13 -2.96
C VAL A 145 -16.50 7.46 -4.29
N THR A 146 -16.57 8.21 -5.38
CA THR A 146 -16.23 7.72 -6.72
C THR A 146 -14.77 7.27 -6.77
N PHE A 147 -13.84 8.05 -6.21
CA PHE A 147 -12.43 7.67 -6.12
C PHE A 147 -12.27 6.35 -5.36
N GLN A 148 -12.81 6.24 -4.16
CA GLN A 148 -12.56 5.12 -3.28
C GLN A 148 -13.16 3.81 -3.79
N VAL A 149 -14.39 3.85 -4.32
CA VAL A 149 -15.03 2.67 -4.91
C VAL A 149 -14.28 2.23 -6.18
N THR A 150 -13.94 3.18 -7.05
CA THR A 150 -13.24 2.88 -8.31
C THR A 150 -11.82 2.39 -8.08
N TYR A 151 -11.14 2.85 -7.03
CA TYR A 151 -9.79 2.39 -6.70
C TYR A 151 -9.73 0.91 -6.30
N GLN A 152 -10.87 0.28 -6.01
CA GLN A 152 -10.94 -1.16 -5.79
C GLN A 152 -10.78 -1.98 -7.07
N LEU A 153 -10.80 -1.36 -8.26
CA LEU A 153 -10.36 -1.99 -9.52
C LEU A 153 -8.95 -2.58 -9.42
N LYS A 154 -8.12 -2.13 -8.46
CA LYS A 154 -6.84 -2.76 -8.15
C LYS A 154 -6.95 -4.26 -7.84
N ILE A 155 -8.09 -4.73 -7.33
CA ILE A 155 -8.32 -6.17 -7.08
C ILE A 155 -8.33 -6.92 -8.41
N LEU A 156 -9.04 -6.39 -9.41
CA LEU A 156 -9.11 -6.97 -10.75
C LEU A 156 -7.73 -7.02 -11.41
N THR A 157 -7.00 -5.91 -11.37
CA THR A 157 -5.65 -5.84 -11.97
C THR A 157 -4.65 -6.73 -11.24
N THR A 158 -4.73 -6.82 -9.90
CA THR A 158 -3.90 -7.74 -9.10
C THR A 158 -4.15 -9.19 -9.52
N VAL A 159 -5.41 -9.61 -9.69
CA VAL A 159 -5.74 -10.97 -10.13
C VAL A 159 -5.22 -11.23 -11.53
N PHE A 160 -5.44 -10.29 -12.45
CA PHE A 160 -4.94 -10.37 -13.82
C PHE A 160 -3.42 -10.59 -13.86
N PHE A 161 -2.65 -9.76 -13.16
CA PHE A 161 -1.21 -9.94 -13.08
C PHE A 161 -0.81 -11.20 -12.29
N SER A 162 -1.59 -11.64 -11.30
CA SER A 162 -1.33 -12.88 -10.56
C SER A 162 -1.46 -14.12 -11.44
N ILE A 163 -2.37 -14.12 -12.42
CA ILE A 163 -2.45 -15.17 -13.43
C ILE A 163 -1.21 -15.15 -14.32
N ILE A 164 -0.86 -13.98 -14.87
CA ILE A 164 0.20 -13.87 -15.89
C ILE A 164 1.61 -14.06 -15.28
N LEU A 165 1.92 -13.40 -14.16
CA LEU A 165 3.27 -13.38 -13.58
C LEU A 165 3.55 -14.55 -12.62
N LEU A 166 2.51 -15.06 -11.94
CA LEU A 166 2.63 -16.13 -10.94
C LEU A 166 1.94 -17.43 -11.35
N GLY A 167 1.24 -17.48 -12.49
CA GLY A 167 0.57 -18.69 -12.98
C GLY A 167 -0.57 -19.19 -12.08
N ARG A 168 -1.19 -18.31 -11.27
CA ARG A 168 -2.16 -18.73 -10.26
C ARG A 168 -3.54 -19.01 -10.88
N PRO A 169 -4.17 -20.17 -10.58
CA PRO A 169 -5.54 -20.44 -11.02
C PRO A 169 -6.53 -19.53 -10.28
N VAL A 170 -7.67 -19.23 -10.93
CA VAL A 170 -8.76 -18.40 -10.38
C VAL A 170 -10.04 -19.22 -10.35
N SER A 171 -10.73 -19.21 -9.21
CA SER A 171 -11.98 -19.96 -9.05
C SER A 171 -13.16 -19.22 -9.68
N LEU A 172 -14.22 -19.95 -10.03
CA LEU A 172 -15.45 -19.36 -10.58
C LEU A 172 -16.04 -18.29 -9.66
N ARG A 173 -16.03 -18.52 -8.34
CA ARG A 173 -16.49 -17.52 -7.35
C ARG A 173 -15.73 -16.20 -7.46
N GLN A 174 -14.43 -16.27 -7.78
CA GLN A 174 -13.63 -15.07 -7.94
C GLN A 174 -13.89 -14.38 -9.26
N TRP A 175 -14.07 -15.13 -10.35
CA TRP A 175 -14.53 -14.55 -11.61
C TRP A 175 -15.85 -13.80 -11.44
N LEU A 176 -16.83 -14.41 -10.76
CA LEU A 176 -18.09 -13.76 -10.41
C LEU A 176 -17.87 -12.50 -9.56
N SER A 177 -16.98 -12.55 -8.57
CA SER A 177 -16.65 -11.37 -7.77
C SER A 177 -16.01 -10.24 -8.58
N LEU A 178 -15.20 -10.54 -9.59
CA LEU A 178 -14.56 -9.53 -10.44
C LEU A 178 -15.57 -8.87 -11.39
N ILE A 179 -16.51 -9.65 -11.93
CA ILE A 179 -17.63 -9.13 -12.72
C ILE A 179 -18.49 -8.21 -11.85
N LEU A 180 -18.83 -8.68 -10.64
CA LEU A 180 -19.63 -7.92 -9.70
C LEU A 180 -18.93 -6.62 -9.25
N LEU A 181 -17.61 -6.67 -9.02
CA LEU A 181 -16.78 -5.50 -8.72
C LEU A 181 -16.85 -4.47 -9.85
N THR A 182 -16.70 -4.92 -11.09
CA THR A 182 -16.75 -4.05 -12.28
C THR A 182 -18.13 -3.41 -12.42
N PHE A 183 -19.20 -4.18 -12.19
CA PHE A 183 -20.57 -3.66 -12.21
C PHE A 183 -20.83 -2.64 -11.09
N GLY A 184 -20.40 -2.92 -9.86
CA GLY A 184 -20.54 -1.99 -8.73
C GLY A 184 -19.79 -0.67 -8.96
N VAL A 185 -18.58 -0.72 -9.51
CA VAL A 185 -17.82 0.47 -9.91
C VAL A 185 -18.57 1.26 -10.99
N ALA A 186 -19.09 0.60 -12.03
CA ALA A 186 -19.85 1.26 -13.08
C ALA A 186 -21.11 1.96 -12.54
N LEU A 187 -21.84 1.35 -11.59
CA LEU A 187 -23.00 1.97 -10.95
C LEU A 187 -22.65 3.27 -10.21
N VAL A 188 -21.53 3.28 -9.46
CA VAL A 188 -21.09 4.50 -8.78
C VAL A 188 -20.71 5.61 -9.78
N GLN A 189 -20.09 5.26 -10.90
CA GLN A 189 -19.71 6.24 -11.94
C GLN A 189 -20.92 6.91 -12.62
N ILE A 190 -22.07 6.24 -12.67
CA ILE A 190 -23.31 6.79 -13.25
C ILE A 190 -23.99 7.78 -12.27
N SER A 191 -23.59 7.79 -11.00
CA SER A 191 -24.24 8.51 -9.89
C SER A 191 -23.98 10.03 -9.83
N GLY A 192 -23.83 10.70 -10.96
CA GLY A 192 -23.73 12.17 -11.03
C GLY A 192 -25.02 12.87 -10.58
N PRO A 193 -25.01 14.21 -10.37
CA PRO A 193 -26.22 14.95 -10.00
C PRO A 193 -27.26 14.82 -11.11
N THR A 194 -28.26 13.99 -10.88
CA THR A 194 -29.32 13.69 -11.84
C THR A 194 -30.48 14.66 -11.64
N THR A 195 -30.54 15.70 -12.45
CA THR A 195 -31.83 16.18 -12.98
C THR A 195 -32.29 15.18 -14.04
N SER A 196 -33.57 14.80 -14.01
CA SER A 196 -34.13 13.67 -14.77
C SER A 196 -34.06 13.81 -16.30
N GLU A 197 -33.63 14.96 -16.83
CA GLU A 197 -33.47 15.20 -18.27
C GLU A 197 -32.05 14.90 -18.80
N ASP A 198 -31.02 14.79 -17.94
CA ASP A 198 -29.60 14.73 -18.35
C ASP A 198 -29.08 13.34 -18.77
N TRP A 199 -29.77 12.25 -18.42
CA TRP A 199 -29.25 10.89 -18.65
C TRP A 199 -29.28 10.49 -20.13
N ARG A 200 -30.28 10.96 -20.88
CA ARG A 200 -30.42 10.73 -22.33
C ARG A 200 -29.36 11.50 -23.10
N GLU A 201 -29.08 12.74 -22.69
CA GLU A 201 -28.00 13.54 -23.28
C GLU A 201 -26.64 12.90 -23.02
N ARG A 202 -26.32 12.49 -21.78
CA ARG A 202 -25.06 11.81 -21.46
C ARG A 202 -24.87 10.48 -22.19
N LEU A 203 -25.91 9.67 -22.28
CA LEU A 203 -25.85 8.39 -23.01
C LEU A 203 -25.70 8.63 -24.52
N SER A 204 -26.39 9.62 -25.07
CA SER A 204 -26.25 10.01 -26.48
C SER A 204 -24.89 10.65 -26.79
N SER A 205 -24.29 11.40 -25.87
CA SER A 205 -22.94 11.97 -26.03
C SER A 205 -21.85 10.91 -25.95
N LEU A 206 -22.04 9.89 -25.10
CA LEU A 206 -21.17 8.71 -25.04
C LEU A 206 -21.25 7.87 -26.32
N MET A 207 -22.45 7.73 -26.90
CA MET A 207 -22.65 7.00 -28.17
C MET A 207 -22.24 7.80 -29.42
N ARG A 208 -22.29 9.14 -29.38
CA ARG A 208 -21.97 10.01 -30.52
C ARG A 208 -20.49 10.41 -30.61
N GLY A 209 -19.62 9.92 -29.72
CA GLY A 209 -18.20 10.26 -29.74
C GLY A 209 -17.92 11.76 -29.55
N GLY A 210 -18.77 12.47 -28.79
CA GLY A 210 -18.73 13.93 -28.64
C GLY A 210 -17.67 14.43 -27.66
N THR A 211 -16.93 15.45 -28.07
CA THR A 211 -15.83 16.13 -27.36
C THR A 211 -16.22 16.72 -25.99
N ILE A 212 -15.81 16.04 -24.92
CA ILE A 212 -15.16 16.56 -23.70
C ILE A 212 -15.81 17.79 -23.01
N ALA A 213 -17.03 17.65 -22.50
CA ALA A 213 -17.46 18.37 -21.28
C ALA A 213 -16.95 17.66 -19.99
N THR A 214 -16.08 16.67 -20.16
CA THR A 214 -15.66 15.65 -19.19
C THR A 214 -14.15 15.67 -18.86
N SER A 215 -13.41 16.72 -19.19
CA SER A 215 -11.93 16.70 -19.15
C SER A 215 -11.35 16.36 -17.77
N SER A 216 -11.87 16.95 -16.69
CA SER A 216 -11.39 16.68 -15.33
C SER A 216 -11.82 15.30 -14.83
N ALA A 217 -13.12 14.98 -14.84
CA ALA A 217 -13.64 13.70 -14.35
C ALA A 217 -13.07 12.50 -15.14
N PHE A 218 -12.98 12.61 -16.47
CA PHE A 218 -12.36 11.58 -17.31
C PHE A 218 -10.86 11.44 -17.02
N ARG A 219 -10.14 12.55 -16.83
CA ARG A 219 -8.73 12.52 -16.39
C ARG A 219 -8.60 11.83 -15.04
N GLY A 220 -9.52 12.09 -14.10
CA GLY A 220 -9.58 11.42 -12.81
C GLY A 220 -9.83 9.92 -12.91
N LEU A 221 -10.78 9.51 -13.76
CA LEU A 221 -11.13 8.12 -14.01
C LEU A 221 -9.97 7.35 -14.66
N MET A 222 -9.33 7.94 -15.67
CA MET A 222 -8.15 7.37 -16.31
C MET A 222 -6.99 7.26 -15.32
N ALA A 223 -6.80 8.27 -14.47
CA ALA A 223 -5.76 8.25 -13.44
C ALA A 223 -6.00 7.14 -12.41
N VAL A 224 -7.23 6.93 -11.92
CA VAL A 224 -7.52 5.86 -10.95
C VAL A 224 -7.46 4.46 -11.58
N ALA A 225 -7.83 4.32 -12.86
CA ALA A 225 -7.66 3.08 -13.61
C ALA A 225 -6.18 2.74 -13.79
N ALA A 226 -5.36 3.71 -14.23
CA ALA A 226 -3.92 3.54 -14.34
C ALA A 226 -3.28 3.24 -12.97
N ALA A 227 -3.70 3.95 -11.91
CA ALA A 227 -3.23 3.71 -10.54
C ALA A 227 -3.59 2.29 -10.05
N SER A 228 -4.75 1.78 -10.46
CA SER A 228 -5.18 0.42 -10.16
C SER A 228 -4.32 -0.61 -10.89
N VAL A 229 -3.98 -0.37 -12.16
CA VAL A 229 -3.07 -1.23 -12.95
C VAL A 229 -1.68 -1.26 -12.31
N THR A 230 -1.09 -0.10 -12.02
CA THR A 230 0.23 -0.01 -11.38
C THR A 230 0.21 -0.65 -9.99
N SER A 231 -0.86 -0.47 -9.21
CA SER A 231 -1.01 -1.10 -7.89
C SER A 231 -1.03 -2.62 -7.99
N GLY A 232 -1.79 -3.18 -8.94
CA GLY A 232 -1.87 -4.62 -9.12
C GLY A 232 -0.55 -5.23 -9.57
N LEU A 233 0.11 -4.58 -10.53
CA LEU A 233 1.43 -4.99 -11.02
C LEU A 233 2.47 -4.98 -9.89
N THR A 234 2.54 -3.89 -9.12
CA THR A 234 3.50 -3.74 -8.02
C THR A 234 3.28 -4.79 -6.93
N CYS A 235 2.02 -5.03 -6.57
CA CYS A 235 1.67 -6.02 -5.56
C CYS A 235 2.15 -7.44 -5.95
N VAL A 236 1.88 -7.85 -7.19
CA VAL A 236 2.28 -9.16 -7.71
C VAL A 236 3.79 -9.24 -7.92
N TYR A 237 4.43 -8.15 -8.35
CA TYR A 237 5.88 -8.08 -8.53
C TYR A 237 6.61 -8.24 -7.19
N ILE A 238 6.17 -7.54 -6.15
CA ILE A 238 6.74 -7.69 -4.80
C ILE A 238 6.50 -9.11 -4.27
N GLU A 239 5.31 -9.67 -4.49
CA GLU A 239 5.05 -11.07 -4.09
C GLU A 239 6.02 -12.04 -4.78
N LYS A 240 6.27 -11.84 -6.08
CA LYS A 240 7.25 -12.64 -6.83
C LYS A 240 8.67 -12.43 -6.30
N LEU A 241 9.08 -11.18 -6.07
CA LEU A 241 10.40 -10.84 -5.57
C LEU A 241 10.67 -11.43 -4.18
N VAL A 242 9.67 -11.40 -3.29
CA VAL A 242 9.76 -12.00 -1.96
C VAL A 242 9.96 -13.51 -2.06
N LYS A 243 9.22 -14.19 -2.95
CA LYS A 243 9.35 -15.64 -3.18
C LYS A 243 10.68 -16.03 -3.81
N ASP A 244 11.17 -15.24 -4.77
CA ASP A 244 12.36 -15.57 -5.54
C ASP A 244 13.66 -15.25 -4.79
N SER A 245 13.66 -14.46 -3.70
CA SER A 245 14.92 -13.96 -3.13
C SER A 245 14.97 -13.65 -1.63
N MET A 246 13.94 -13.83 -0.77
CA MET A 246 13.91 -13.04 0.47
C MET A 246 13.31 -13.70 1.73
N ALA A 247 13.93 -14.79 2.23
CA ALA A 247 13.59 -15.31 3.57
C ALA A 247 14.39 -14.65 4.74
N SER A 248 15.37 -13.78 4.47
CA SER A 248 16.38 -13.41 5.48
C SER A 248 16.51 -11.91 5.85
N VAL A 249 15.74 -11.00 5.25
CA VAL A 249 15.90 -9.55 5.49
C VAL A 249 14.70 -9.00 6.23
N SER A 250 14.95 -8.18 7.27
CA SER A 250 13.89 -7.62 8.10
C SER A 250 12.94 -6.74 7.28
N LEU A 251 11.68 -6.70 7.73
CA LEU A 251 10.62 -5.89 7.11
C LEU A 251 11.03 -4.41 7.01
N TRP A 252 11.66 -3.88 8.06
CA TRP A 252 12.05 -2.47 8.11
C TRP A 252 13.19 -2.16 7.13
N ILE A 253 14.16 -3.07 6.96
CA ILE A 253 15.22 -2.92 5.96
C ILE A 253 14.61 -2.93 4.54
N ARG A 254 13.61 -3.79 4.28
CA ARG A 254 12.89 -3.79 3.00
C ARG A 254 12.15 -2.47 2.76
N ASN A 255 11.50 -1.91 3.78
CA ASN A 255 10.87 -0.61 3.69
C ASN A 255 11.88 0.53 3.46
N VAL A 256 13.08 0.46 4.07
CA VAL A 256 14.18 1.40 3.82
C VAL A 256 14.62 1.33 2.37
N GLN A 257 14.90 0.13 1.85
CA GLN A 257 15.29 -0.07 0.45
C GLN A 257 14.23 0.47 -0.51
N LEU A 258 12.97 0.12 -0.29
CA LEU A 258 11.87 0.55 -1.14
C LEU A 258 11.69 2.08 -1.10
N SER A 259 11.73 2.70 0.07
CA SER A 259 11.58 4.15 0.22
C SER A 259 12.79 4.89 -0.38
N PHE A 260 14.01 4.37 -0.16
CA PHE A 260 15.24 4.90 -0.75
C PHE A 260 15.18 4.88 -2.27
N PHE A 261 14.83 3.75 -2.89
CA PHE A 261 14.71 3.67 -4.34
C PHE A 261 13.53 4.49 -4.89
N SER A 262 12.51 4.81 -4.06
CA SER A 262 11.38 5.66 -4.47
C SER A 262 11.75 7.14 -4.50
N LEU A 263 12.83 7.56 -3.82
CA LEU A 263 13.31 8.95 -3.87
C LEU A 263 13.73 9.37 -5.28
N PHE A 264 14.35 8.48 -6.05
CA PHE A 264 14.86 8.78 -7.38
C PHE A 264 13.72 9.17 -8.36
N PRO A 265 12.70 8.33 -8.61
CA PRO A 265 11.58 8.72 -9.46
C PRO A 265 10.80 9.91 -8.87
N ALA A 266 10.66 10.01 -7.55
CA ALA A 266 9.95 11.14 -6.94
C ALA A 266 10.66 12.48 -7.19
N LEU A 267 12.00 12.48 -7.07
CA LEU A 267 12.83 13.65 -7.30
C LEU A 267 12.99 13.97 -8.79
N PHE A 268 13.50 13.02 -9.57
CA PHE A 268 13.86 13.27 -10.97
C PHE A 268 12.64 13.41 -11.87
N ILE A 269 11.66 12.52 -11.74
CA ILE A 269 10.47 12.53 -12.60
C ILE A 269 9.43 13.50 -12.03
N GLY A 270 9.14 13.41 -10.73
CA GLY A 270 8.13 14.27 -10.09
C GLY A 270 8.60 15.72 -9.96
N VAL A 271 9.61 15.95 -9.12
CA VAL A 271 10.00 17.32 -8.73
C VAL A 271 10.74 18.05 -9.86
N LEU A 272 11.73 17.43 -10.50
CA LEU A 272 12.58 18.11 -11.48
C LEU A 272 11.94 18.16 -12.87
N TRP A 273 11.44 17.03 -13.39
CA TRP A 273 10.87 16.98 -14.74
C TRP A 273 9.44 17.53 -14.80
N GLN A 274 8.54 17.03 -13.95
CA GLN A 274 7.11 17.35 -14.07
C GLN A 274 6.78 18.76 -13.53
N ASP A 275 7.25 19.09 -12.33
CA ASP A 275 6.86 20.32 -11.64
C ASP A 275 8.01 21.34 -11.48
N GLY A 276 9.19 21.09 -12.06
CA GLY A 276 10.40 21.89 -11.81
C GLY A 276 10.27 23.37 -12.16
N ALA A 277 9.61 23.69 -13.28
CA ALA A 277 9.35 25.07 -13.69
C ALA A 277 8.39 25.80 -12.73
N ALA A 278 7.36 25.09 -12.24
CA ALA A 278 6.42 25.65 -11.26
C ALA A 278 7.10 25.88 -9.90
N ILE A 279 7.97 24.96 -9.48
CA ILE A 279 8.77 25.09 -8.25
C ILE A 279 9.73 26.26 -8.34
N ALA A 280 10.38 26.47 -9.49
CA ALA A 280 11.28 27.60 -9.70
C ALA A 280 10.55 28.95 -9.63
N ARG A 281 9.27 29.00 -10.06
CA ARG A 281 8.45 30.22 -10.03
C ARG A 281 7.84 30.50 -8.66
N ASP A 282 7.19 29.49 -8.07
CA ASP A 282 6.30 29.65 -6.92
C ASP A 282 6.90 29.12 -5.60
N GLY A 283 8.03 28.41 -5.67
CA GLY A 283 8.72 27.78 -4.55
C GLY A 283 8.27 26.34 -4.27
N PHE A 284 9.14 25.55 -3.64
CA PHE A 284 8.88 24.13 -3.33
C PHE A 284 7.69 23.91 -2.38
N PHE A 285 7.55 24.78 -1.38
CA PHE A 285 6.51 24.72 -0.35
C PHE A 285 5.31 25.62 -0.67
N SER A 286 5.14 26.04 -1.92
CA SER A 286 4.01 26.87 -2.31
C SER A 286 2.68 26.16 -2.06
N GLY A 287 1.71 26.86 -1.45
CA GLY A 287 0.39 26.31 -1.11
C GLY A 287 0.38 25.30 0.04
N TYR A 288 1.49 25.12 0.78
CA TYR A 288 1.52 24.25 1.94
C TYR A 288 0.79 24.87 3.13
N ASN A 289 -0.06 24.08 3.76
CA ASN A 289 -0.79 24.44 4.97
C ASN A 289 -0.85 23.23 5.92
N PRO A 290 -1.39 23.37 7.15
CA PRO A 290 -1.46 22.26 8.10
C PRO A 290 -2.20 21.01 7.58
N VAL A 291 -3.18 21.17 6.69
CA VAL A 291 -3.91 20.06 6.06
C VAL A 291 -3.01 19.28 5.09
N VAL A 292 -2.16 19.98 4.33
CA VAL A 292 -1.16 19.34 3.46
C VAL A 292 -0.16 18.53 4.28
N TRP A 293 0.37 19.09 5.37
CA TRP A 293 1.27 18.37 6.27
C TRP A 293 0.61 17.16 6.92
N THR A 294 -0.67 17.27 7.30
CA THR A 294 -1.46 16.15 7.82
C THR A 294 -1.64 15.07 6.75
N THR A 295 -1.90 15.45 5.50
CA THR A 295 -1.98 14.53 4.35
C THR A 295 -0.67 13.77 4.12
N ILE A 296 0.46 14.45 4.23
CA ILE A 296 1.81 13.86 4.10
C ILE A 296 2.07 12.88 5.25
N ALA A 297 1.80 13.28 6.49
CA ALA A 297 1.99 12.43 7.66
C ALA A 297 1.11 11.17 7.62
N LEU A 298 -0.18 11.31 7.24
CA LEU A 298 -1.11 10.19 7.11
C LEU A 298 -0.72 9.20 6.00
N GLN A 299 -0.11 9.67 4.90
CA GLN A 299 0.42 8.79 3.86
C GLN A 299 1.66 8.04 4.33
N ALA A 300 2.59 8.73 4.98
CA ALA A 300 3.79 8.11 5.50
C ALA A 300 3.42 7.03 6.54
N LEU A 301 2.53 7.36 7.48
CA LEU A 301 1.99 6.41 8.46
C LEU A 301 1.25 5.24 7.79
N GLY A 302 0.44 5.52 6.78
CA GLY A 302 -0.27 4.50 5.99
C GLY A 302 0.67 3.48 5.36
N GLY A 303 1.79 3.93 4.78
CA GLY A 303 2.82 3.05 4.22
C GLY A 303 3.42 2.10 5.26
N LEU A 304 3.70 2.60 6.48
CA LEU A 304 4.22 1.79 7.59
C LEU A 304 3.17 0.79 8.10
N ILE A 305 1.92 1.22 8.28
CA ILE A 305 0.81 0.35 8.68
C ILE A 305 0.62 -0.77 7.65
N VAL A 306 0.65 -0.46 6.36
CA VAL A 306 0.52 -1.46 5.29
C VAL A 306 1.64 -2.50 5.38
N ALA A 307 2.87 -2.10 5.66
CA ALA A 307 3.98 -3.02 5.83
C ALA A 307 3.75 -3.96 7.02
N VAL A 308 3.37 -3.42 8.19
CA VAL A 308 2.99 -4.23 9.37
C VAL A 308 1.85 -5.20 9.04
N CYS A 309 0.83 -4.76 8.31
CA CYS A 309 -0.25 -5.64 7.87
C CYS A 309 0.24 -6.74 6.92
N ILE A 310 1.24 -6.49 6.06
CA ILE A 310 1.83 -7.55 5.23
C ILE A 310 2.53 -8.61 6.11
N ALA A 311 3.19 -8.21 7.20
CA ALA A 311 3.86 -9.14 8.10
C ALA A 311 2.91 -9.93 9.00
N TYR A 312 1.87 -9.29 9.53
CA TYR A 312 1.08 -9.85 10.64
C TYR A 312 -0.40 -10.10 10.31
N ALA A 313 -0.91 -9.60 9.19
CA ALA A 313 -2.30 -9.77 8.80
C ALA A 313 -2.45 -10.57 7.51
N ASP A 314 -3.36 -11.55 7.54
CA ASP A 314 -3.74 -12.27 6.34
C ASP A 314 -4.37 -11.31 5.30
N ASN A 315 -4.14 -11.62 4.02
CA ASN A 315 -4.72 -10.84 2.91
C ASN A 315 -6.25 -10.73 2.98
N VAL A 316 -6.93 -11.75 3.53
CA VAL A 316 -8.38 -11.73 3.78
C VAL A 316 -8.77 -10.64 4.77
N ALA A 317 -8.04 -10.54 5.89
CA ALA A 317 -8.32 -9.55 6.92
C ALA A 317 -8.03 -8.13 6.42
N LYS A 318 -6.97 -7.96 5.61
CA LYS A 318 -6.67 -6.69 4.94
C LYS A 318 -7.77 -6.27 3.97
N ASN A 319 -8.31 -7.20 3.19
CA ASN A 319 -9.43 -6.91 2.28
C ASN A 319 -10.70 -6.54 3.05
N PHE A 320 -10.96 -7.19 4.18
CA PHE A 320 -12.07 -6.81 5.07
C PHE A 320 -11.89 -5.42 5.68
N ALA A 321 -10.67 -5.09 6.15
CA ALA A 321 -10.33 -3.75 6.62
C ALA A 321 -10.52 -2.70 5.51
N ALA A 322 -10.11 -3.01 4.27
CA ALA A 322 -10.33 -2.15 3.13
C ALA A 322 -11.83 -1.96 2.82
N SER A 323 -12.65 -3.02 2.84
CA SER A 323 -14.10 -2.88 2.64
C SER A 323 -14.76 -2.05 3.73
N LEU A 324 -14.36 -2.24 5.00
CA LEU A 324 -14.86 -1.43 6.11
C LEU A 324 -14.47 0.05 5.95
N SER A 325 -13.26 0.34 5.44
CA SER A 325 -12.83 1.72 5.18
C SER A 325 -13.71 2.43 4.13
N ILE A 326 -14.23 1.71 3.13
CA ILE A 326 -15.18 2.26 2.15
C ILE A 326 -16.46 2.68 2.86
N VAL A 327 -17.02 1.82 3.71
CA VAL A 327 -18.26 2.11 4.45
C VAL A 327 -18.07 3.34 5.35
N VAL A 328 -16.97 3.37 6.11
CA VAL A 328 -16.65 4.49 7.02
C VAL A 328 -16.48 5.79 6.24
N SER A 329 -15.78 5.75 5.12
CA SER A 329 -15.57 6.93 4.27
C SER A 329 -16.84 7.36 3.55
N TYR A 330 -17.68 6.44 3.11
CA TYR A 330 -18.98 6.76 2.52
C TYR A 330 -19.86 7.51 3.53
N ALA A 331 -19.97 6.98 4.75
CA ALA A 331 -20.70 7.62 5.84
C ALA A 331 -20.07 8.99 6.22
N ALA A 332 -18.75 9.06 6.33
CA ALA A 332 -18.05 10.30 6.62
C ALA A 332 -18.26 11.36 5.52
N THR A 333 -18.32 10.97 4.25
CA THR A 333 -18.59 11.89 3.13
C THR A 333 -19.96 12.53 3.29
N ALA A 334 -20.98 11.72 3.59
CA ALA A 334 -22.35 12.20 3.78
C ALA A 334 -22.45 13.22 4.93
N VAL A 335 -21.74 12.97 6.03
CA VAL A 335 -21.73 13.87 7.20
C VAL A 335 -20.93 15.15 6.93
N VAL A 336 -19.71 15.02 6.39
CA VAL A 336 -18.77 16.14 6.21
C VAL A 336 -19.19 17.07 5.10
N TYR A 337 -19.58 16.54 3.93
CA TYR A 337 -19.97 17.34 2.77
C TYR A 337 -21.46 17.68 2.74
N ARG A 338 -22.26 17.15 3.68
CA ARG A 338 -23.71 17.37 3.80
C ARG A 338 -24.48 17.11 2.49
N THR A 339 -23.95 16.26 1.62
CA THR A 339 -24.58 15.90 0.35
C THR A 339 -25.45 14.66 0.54
N PRO A 340 -26.70 14.66 0.04
CA PRO A 340 -27.54 13.46 0.08
C PRO A 340 -26.89 12.37 -0.79
N MET A 341 -26.64 11.23 -0.17
CA MET A 341 -26.09 10.07 -0.86
C MET A 341 -27.12 9.53 -1.86
N THR A 342 -26.73 9.44 -3.15
CA THR A 342 -27.64 8.97 -4.19
C THR A 342 -27.90 7.46 -4.03
N LEU A 343 -29.09 7.02 -4.46
CA LEU A 343 -29.46 5.60 -4.42
C LEU A 343 -28.48 4.75 -5.24
N HIS A 344 -28.09 5.23 -6.43
CA HIS A 344 -27.16 4.57 -7.34
C HIS A 344 -25.76 4.41 -6.71
N ALA A 345 -25.25 5.44 -6.03
CA ALA A 345 -23.94 5.37 -5.37
C ALA A 345 -23.98 4.37 -4.19
N THR A 346 -25.10 4.34 -3.47
CA THR A 346 -25.32 3.42 -2.34
C THR A 346 -25.37 1.97 -2.83
N ILE A 347 -26.15 1.68 -3.87
CA ILE A 347 -26.24 0.34 -4.47
C ILE A 347 -24.89 -0.07 -5.05
N GLY A 348 -24.22 0.81 -5.79
CA GLY A 348 -22.90 0.52 -6.37
C GLY A 348 -21.85 0.20 -5.30
N ALA A 349 -21.79 0.99 -4.22
CA ALA A 349 -20.93 0.72 -3.08
C ALA A 349 -21.25 -0.63 -2.42
N ALA A 350 -22.54 -0.93 -2.18
CA ALA A 350 -22.96 -2.22 -1.61
C ALA A 350 -22.56 -3.41 -2.49
N VAL A 351 -22.71 -3.28 -3.80
CA VAL A 351 -22.29 -4.29 -4.78
C VAL A 351 -20.77 -4.51 -4.74
N VAL A 352 -19.97 -3.43 -4.66
CA VAL A 352 -18.50 -3.55 -4.52
C VAL A 352 -18.12 -4.22 -3.21
N LEU A 353 -18.79 -3.91 -2.10
CA LEU A 353 -18.55 -4.58 -0.82
C LEU A 353 -18.88 -6.09 -0.89
N LEU A 354 -19.99 -6.45 -1.54
CA LEU A 354 -20.36 -7.84 -1.77
C LEU A 354 -19.33 -8.56 -2.65
N ALA A 355 -18.84 -7.91 -3.71
CA ALA A 355 -17.79 -8.44 -4.56
C ALA A 355 -16.50 -8.70 -3.75
N MET A 356 -16.07 -7.74 -2.94
CA MET A 356 -14.89 -7.91 -2.08
C MET A 356 -15.07 -9.07 -1.08
N TYR A 357 -16.27 -9.23 -0.51
CA TYR A 357 -16.59 -10.34 0.38
C TYR A 357 -16.49 -11.69 -0.34
N LEU A 358 -17.11 -11.83 -1.52
CA LEU A 358 -17.07 -13.06 -2.32
C LEU A 358 -15.65 -13.43 -2.76
N PHE A 359 -14.81 -12.43 -3.06
CA PHE A 359 -13.42 -12.65 -3.47
C PHE A 359 -12.55 -13.28 -2.35
N ASN A 360 -12.88 -13.00 -1.08
CA ASN A 360 -12.09 -13.42 0.08
C ASN A 360 -12.22 -14.91 0.45
N GLY A 361 -13.11 -15.67 -0.18
CA GLY A 361 -13.41 -17.07 0.16
C GLY A 361 -12.37 -18.13 -0.25
N ARG A 362 -11.08 -17.80 -0.42
CA ARG A 362 -10.04 -18.79 -0.80
C ARG A 362 -9.48 -19.56 0.41
N PRO A 363 -9.29 -20.90 0.27
CA PRO A 363 -8.40 -21.66 1.13
C PRO A 363 -6.94 -21.21 0.95
N ARG A 364 -6.22 -21.21 2.06
CA ARG A 364 -4.84 -20.73 2.22
C ARG A 364 -3.87 -21.55 1.36
N VAL A 365 -2.97 -20.89 0.64
CA VAL A 365 -1.58 -21.36 0.71
C VAL A 365 -1.11 -20.84 2.07
N PRO A 366 -0.66 -21.69 3.01
CA PRO A 366 -0.07 -21.20 4.24
C PRO A 366 1.02 -20.22 3.80
N LEU A 367 0.87 -18.95 4.17
CA LEU A 367 2.05 -18.10 4.28
C LEU A 367 2.91 -18.84 5.29
N LEU A 368 3.91 -19.59 4.81
CA LEU A 368 5.10 -19.83 5.62
C LEU A 368 5.42 -18.46 6.21
N PRO A 369 5.54 -18.34 7.54
CA PRO A 369 5.79 -17.06 8.19
C PRO A 369 6.86 -16.36 7.37
N VAL A 370 6.50 -15.24 6.75
CA VAL A 370 7.32 -14.59 5.70
C VAL A 370 8.66 -14.16 6.26
N LEU A 371 8.84 -14.23 7.58
CA LEU A 371 10.14 -14.10 8.22
C LEU A 371 10.25 -15.17 9.32
N PRO A 372 11.34 -15.95 9.38
CA PRO A 372 11.94 -16.12 10.68
C PRO A 372 12.20 -14.70 11.19
N MET A 373 11.76 -14.36 12.40
CA MET A 373 12.53 -13.37 13.14
C MET A 373 13.92 -14.00 13.23
N THR A 374 14.80 -13.62 12.32
CA THR A 374 16.14 -14.15 12.24
C THR A 374 16.82 -13.74 13.53
N ARG A 375 16.76 -14.63 14.51
CA ARG A 375 17.91 -14.87 15.36
C ARG A 375 18.98 -15.33 14.40
N SER A 376 19.79 -14.40 13.90
CA SER A 376 20.95 -14.78 13.14
C SER A 376 21.82 -15.62 14.06
N HIS A 377 22.01 -16.86 13.65
CA HIS A 377 23.19 -17.62 14.01
C HIS A 377 24.40 -16.76 13.65
N TYR A 378 25.05 -16.21 14.66
CA TYR A 378 26.41 -15.71 14.53
C TYR A 378 27.33 -16.92 14.69
N ALA A 379 28.06 -17.22 13.62
CA ALA A 379 29.37 -17.84 13.68
C ALA A 379 30.36 -16.85 13.07
#